data_AF-A0A838S7J6-F1
#
_entry.id   AF-A0A838S7J6-F1
#
_cell.length_a   1.000
_cell.length_b   1.000
_cell.length_c   1.000
_cell.angle_alpha   90.00
_cell.angle_beta   90.00
_cell.angle_gamma   90.00
#
_symmetry.space_group_name_H-M   'P 1'
#
loop_
_entity.id
_entity.type
_entity.pdbx_description
1 polymer ?
#
loop_
_entity_poly.entity_id
_entity_poly.type
_entity_poly.pdbx_seq_one_letter_code
_entity_poly.pdbx_strand_id
1 'polypeptide(L)'
;MNEAPISMLIASRAAARSDPNWSKNASRVAVSLLDVVVDFRFLQRVRREHCKRLIEDVGGRRRLRYLKVDPALLRQRLDERSRRFDANAAFPITQDLLTSYFADFEEPNGEGEEVLTSPLRPSS
;
A
#
# COMPACT_ATOMS: atom_id res chain seq x y z
N MET A 1 6.17 10.78 19.49
CA MET A 1 4.89 10.47 18.81
C MET A 1 5.29 9.95 17.45
N ASN A 2 5.42 8.64 17.29
CA ASN A 2 5.84 8.04 16.01
C ASN A 2 4.64 7.32 15.44
N GLU A 3 3.95 8.01 14.54
CA GLU A 3 2.84 7.49 13.75
C GLU A 3 3.37 6.58 12.66
N ALA A 4 2.72 5.44 12.44
CA ALA A 4 3.10 4.58 11.33
C ALA A 4 1.86 3.86 10.77
N PRO A 5 1.46 4.27 9.57
CA PRO A 5 0.34 3.65 8.89
C PRO A 5 0.70 2.84 7.65
N ILE A 6 -0.27 2.05 7.23
CA ILE A 6 -0.21 1.16 6.07
C ILE A 6 -0.40 2.02 4.81
N SER A 7 0.56 2.01 3.89
CA SER A 7 0.38 2.58 2.55
C SER A 7 -0.12 1.51 1.57
N MET A 8 -1.11 1.85 0.76
CA MET A 8 -1.77 1.00 -0.23
C MET A 8 -1.68 1.70 -1.60
N LEU A 9 -1.28 0.99 -2.65
CA LEU A 9 -1.18 1.58 -3.99
C LEU A 9 -2.29 1.01 -4.88
N ILE A 10 -3.06 1.89 -5.52
CA ILE A 10 -4.09 1.53 -6.49
C ILE A 10 -3.58 1.94 -7.89
N ALA A 11 -3.58 1.02 -8.84
CA ALA A 11 -3.26 1.29 -10.24
C ALA A 11 -4.52 1.11 -11.09
N SER A 12 -4.83 2.09 -11.95
CA SER A 12 -5.95 2.01 -12.91
C SER A 12 -5.49 2.46 -14.29
N ARG A 13 -5.99 1.86 -15.39
CA ARG A 13 -5.62 2.28 -16.74
C ARG A 13 -6.56 3.37 -17.28
N ALA A 14 -6.03 4.28 -18.10
CA ALA A 14 -6.83 4.94 -19.12
C ALA A 14 -6.55 4.40 -20.51
N ALA A 15 -7.62 4.26 -21.28
CA ALA A 15 -7.63 3.67 -22.61
C ALA A 15 -6.49 4.19 -23.49
N ALA A 16 -5.80 3.26 -24.16
CA ALA A 16 -4.75 3.54 -25.13
C ALA A 16 -5.26 4.48 -26.23
N ARG A 17 -4.41 5.44 -26.64
CA ARG A 17 -4.34 5.80 -28.05
C ARG A 17 -3.43 4.78 -28.73
N SER A 18 -3.97 4.14 -29.76
CA SER A 18 -3.40 3.03 -30.50
C SER A 18 -2.04 3.38 -31.12
N ASP A 19 -0.97 2.66 -30.76
CA ASP A 19 0.30 2.66 -31.48
C ASP A 19 0.54 1.25 -32.08
N PRO A 20 0.66 1.11 -33.42
CA PRO A 20 0.79 -0.19 -34.08
C PRO A 20 2.12 -0.93 -33.87
N ASN A 21 3.15 -0.31 -33.28
CA ASN A 21 4.52 -0.84 -33.34
C ASN A 21 5.10 -1.32 -31.98
N TRP A 22 4.28 -1.96 -31.15
CA TRP A 22 4.66 -2.37 -29.78
C TRP A 22 5.43 -3.70 -29.66
N SER A 23 5.70 -4.40 -30.76
CA SER A 23 6.39 -5.69 -30.71
C SER A 23 7.91 -5.52 -30.75
N LYS A 24 8.57 -5.63 -29.58
CA LYS A 24 9.81 -6.46 -29.49
C LYS A 24 10.36 -6.77 -28.10
N ASN A 25 10.08 -6.08 -26.99
CA ASN A 25 10.72 -6.41 -25.70
C ASN A 25 9.83 -6.15 -24.47
N ALA A 26 8.66 -6.79 -24.38
CA ALA A 26 7.77 -6.68 -23.22
C ALA A 26 8.07 -7.78 -22.20
N SER A 27 8.87 -7.45 -21.17
CA SER A 27 8.92 -8.22 -19.92
C SER A 27 7.51 -8.22 -19.30
N ARG A 28 6.90 -9.40 -19.21
CA ARG A 28 5.47 -9.63 -18.96
C ARG A 28 5.03 -9.19 -17.56
N VAL A 29 4.61 -7.94 -17.41
CA VAL A 29 3.45 -7.64 -16.57
C VAL A 29 2.24 -7.87 -17.46
N ALA A 30 1.38 -8.84 -17.10
CA ALA A 30 0.12 -9.03 -17.79
C ALA A 30 -0.71 -7.74 -17.63
N VAL A 31 -0.77 -6.94 -18.71
CA VAL A 31 -1.59 -5.73 -18.76
C VAL A 31 -3.05 -6.17 -18.83
N SER A 32 -3.61 -6.43 -17.66
CA SER A 32 -5.04 -6.63 -17.46
C SER A 32 -5.77 -5.30 -17.64
N LEU A 33 -6.98 -5.32 -18.22
CA LEU A 33 -7.89 -4.17 -18.27
C LEU A 33 -8.54 -3.86 -16.90
N LEU A 34 -8.22 -4.66 -15.89
CA LEU A 34 -8.77 -4.54 -14.54
C LEU A 34 -7.93 -3.56 -13.71
N ASP A 35 -8.62 -2.78 -12.89
CA ASP A 35 -7.97 -2.01 -11.83
C ASP A 35 -7.33 -2.97 -10.83
N VAL A 36 -6.07 -2.70 -10.47
CA VAL A 36 -5.29 -3.56 -9.56
C VAL A 36 -5.02 -2.80 -8.27
N VAL A 37 -5.30 -3.47 -7.16
CA VAL A 37 -4.91 -3.03 -5.83
C VAL A 37 -3.67 -3.81 -5.41
N VAL A 38 -2.59 -3.10 -5.11
CA VAL A 38 -1.40 -3.70 -4.51
C VAL A 38 -1.43 -3.40 -3.01
N ASP A 39 -1.93 -4.37 -2.24
CA ASP A 39 -1.85 -4.35 -0.79
C ASP A 39 -0.45 -4.82 -0.36
N PHE A 40 0.46 -3.86 -0.21
CA PHE A 40 1.82 -4.11 0.20
C PHE A 40 2.27 -3.02 1.16
N ARG A 41 3.09 -3.34 2.17
CA ARG A 41 3.48 -2.42 3.26
C ARG A 41 4.06 -1.07 2.81
N PHE A 42 4.71 -1.02 1.64
CA PHE A 42 5.30 0.19 1.03
C PHE A 42 6.05 1.14 2.00
N LEU A 43 6.80 0.59 2.96
CA LEU A 43 7.47 1.36 4.02
C LEU A 43 8.43 2.44 3.49
N GLN A 44 9.24 2.10 2.51
CA GLN A 44 10.28 2.98 1.97
C GLN A 44 9.78 3.73 0.72
N ARG A 45 10.10 5.02 0.65
CA ARG A 45 9.81 5.89 -0.51
C ARG A 45 10.42 5.34 -1.79
N VAL A 46 11.65 4.83 -1.74
CA VAL A 46 12.30 4.25 -2.94
C VAL A 46 11.49 3.10 -3.56
N ARG A 47 10.81 2.30 -2.73
CA ARG A 47 9.96 1.20 -3.19
C ARG A 47 8.64 1.72 -3.78
N ARG A 48 8.06 2.77 -3.19
CA ARG A 48 6.89 3.46 -3.77
C ARG A 48 7.24 4.05 -5.12
N GLU A 49 8.34 4.79 -5.23
CA GLU A 49 8.83 5.37 -6.49
C GLU A 49 9.08 4.32 -7.57
N HIS A 50 9.70 3.19 -7.20
CA HIS A 50 9.90 2.10 -8.15
C HIS A 50 8.57 1.56 -8.70
N CYS A 51 7.59 1.29 -7.84
CA CYS A 51 6.28 0.83 -8.31
C CYS A 51 5.51 1.88 -9.12
N LYS A 52 5.62 3.17 -8.77
CA LYS A 52 5.03 4.26 -9.55
C LYS A 52 5.57 4.25 -10.98
N ARG A 53 6.90 4.15 -11.15
CA ARG A 53 7.54 4.07 -12.47
C ARG A 53 7.07 2.85 -13.25
N LEU A 54 7.01 1.67 -12.63
CA LEU A 54 6.52 0.46 -13.31
C LEU A 54 5.09 0.61 -13.85
N ILE A 55 4.21 1.33 -13.13
CA ILE A 55 2.85 1.61 -13.58
C ILE A 55 2.84 2.64 -14.73
N GLU A 56 3.65 3.69 -14.60
CA GLU A 56 3.74 4.77 -15.59
C GLU A 56 4.37 4.28 -16.90
N ASP A 57 5.39 3.41 -16.84
CA ASP A 57 6.09 2.81 -17.99
C ASP A 57 5.16 1.98 -18.90
N VAL A 58 4.09 1.42 -18.32
CA VAL A 58 3.06 0.68 -19.09
C VAL A 58 1.85 1.55 -19.47
N GLY A 59 1.93 2.87 -19.27
CA GLY A 59 0.86 3.82 -19.55
C GLY A 59 -0.32 3.74 -18.56
N GLY A 60 -0.10 3.14 -17.39
CA GLY A 60 -1.08 3.08 -16.31
C GLY A 60 -1.20 4.42 -15.58
N ARG A 61 -2.36 4.66 -14.99
CA ARG A 61 -2.56 5.70 -13.97
C ARG A 61 -2.35 5.09 -12.60
N ARG A 62 -1.89 5.91 -11.66
CA ARG A 62 -1.64 5.51 -10.29
C ARG A 62 -2.42 6.38 -9.30
N ARG A 63 -2.75 5.80 -8.14
CA ARG A 63 -3.24 6.48 -6.95
C ARG A 63 -2.57 5.87 -5.73
N LEU A 64 -1.85 6.69 -4.97
CA LEU A 64 -1.27 6.28 -3.70
C LEU A 64 -2.30 6.53 -2.59
N ARG A 65 -2.74 5.49 -1.89
CA ARG A 65 -3.64 5.59 -0.73
C ARG A 65 -2.81 5.43 0.53
N TYR A 66 -2.89 6.38 1.44
CA TYR A 66 -2.16 6.31 2.69
C TYR A 66 -3.15 6.12 3.84
N LEU A 67 -3.22 4.92 4.43
CA LEU A 67 -4.18 4.56 5.46
C LEU A 67 -3.70 5.02 6.84
N LYS A 68 -3.81 6.32 7.12
CA LYS A 68 -3.34 6.94 8.37
C LYS A 68 -4.14 6.46 9.58
N VAL A 69 -3.44 5.85 10.54
CA VAL A 69 -4.01 5.27 11.74
C VAL A 69 -3.09 5.54 12.93
N ASP A 70 -3.70 5.78 14.09
CA ASP A 70 -2.99 5.88 15.36
C ASP A 70 -2.26 4.55 15.67
N PRO A 71 -0.94 4.58 15.98
CA PRO A 71 -0.19 3.42 16.44
C PRO A 71 -0.82 2.65 17.61
N ALA A 72 -1.50 3.32 18.53
CA ALA A 72 -2.19 2.67 19.64
C ALA A 72 -3.37 1.83 19.13
N LEU A 73 -4.15 2.39 18.21
CA LEU A 73 -5.25 1.68 17.56
C LEU A 73 -4.75 0.52 16.69
N LEU A 74 -3.62 0.67 16.00
CA LEU A 74 -3.01 -0.42 15.24
C LEU A 74 -2.58 -1.57 16.15
N ARG A 75 -1.93 -1.28 17.28
CA ARG A 75 -1.56 -2.29 18.29
C ARG A 75 -2.79 -3.02 18.83
N GLN A 76 -3.83 -2.29 19.19
CA GLN A 76 -5.09 -2.87 19.66
C GLN A 76 -5.67 -3.85 18.62
N ARG A 77 -5.75 -3.44 17.35
CA ARG A 77 -6.28 -4.29 16.27
C ARG A 77 -5.43 -5.54 16.01
N LEU A 78 -4.11 -5.45 16.20
CA LEU A 78 -3.22 -6.60 16.07
C LEU A 78 -3.38 -7.59 17.23
N ASP A 79 -3.59 -7.10 18.44
CA ASP A 79 -3.89 -7.93 19.61
C ASP A 79 -5.27 -8.60 19.49
N GLU A 80 -6.29 -7.89 19.01
CA GLU A 80 -7.60 -8.48 18.67
C GLU A 80 -7.49 -9.52 17.54
N ARG A 81 -6.54 -9.35 16.61
CA ARG A 81 -6.28 -10.31 15.54
C ARG A 81 -5.56 -11.55 16.03
N SER A 82 -4.55 -11.43 16.88
CA SER A 82 -3.77 -12.57 17.39
C SER A 82 -4.62 -13.53 18.24
N ARG A 83 -5.70 -13.04 18.85
CA ARG A 83 -6.66 -13.83 19.64
C ARG A 83 -7.65 -14.62 18.79
N ARG A 84 -7.77 -14.34 17.49
CA ARG A 84 -8.63 -15.11 16.58
C ARG A 84 -7.90 -16.36 16.11
N PHE A 85 -8.62 -17.44 15.81
CA PHE A 85 -8.04 -18.65 15.23
C PHE A 85 -8.40 -18.73 13.74
N ASP A 86 -7.87 -17.78 12.96
CA ASP A 86 -8.09 -17.70 11.50
C ASP A 86 -6.78 -17.50 10.73
N ALA A 87 -6.84 -17.50 9.39
CA ALA A 87 -5.67 -17.34 8.53
C ALA A 87 -4.89 -16.04 8.77
N ASN A 88 -5.54 -14.99 9.30
CA ASN A 88 -4.90 -13.72 9.65
C ASN A 88 -4.18 -13.77 11.01
N ALA A 89 -4.40 -14.80 11.82
CA ALA A 89 -3.73 -15.03 13.10
C ALA A 89 -2.62 -16.09 13.02
N ALA A 90 -2.55 -16.85 11.92
CA ALA A 90 -1.54 -17.90 11.71
C ALA A 90 -0.08 -17.38 11.76
N PHE A 91 0.13 -16.09 11.45
CA PHE A 91 1.42 -15.41 11.56
C PHE A 91 1.27 -14.12 12.37
N PRO A 92 1.39 -14.17 13.70
CA PRO A 92 1.23 -13.00 14.54
C PRO A 92 2.34 -11.98 14.25
N ILE A 93 1.95 -10.71 14.10
CA ILE A 93 2.90 -9.60 14.09
C ILE A 93 3.34 -9.37 15.53
N THR A 94 4.59 -9.73 15.84
CA THR A 94 5.16 -9.53 17.18
C THR A 94 5.38 -8.04 17.45
N GLN A 95 5.50 -7.67 18.73
CA GLN A 95 5.78 -6.29 19.11
C GLN A 95 7.12 -5.78 18.54
N ASP A 96 8.13 -6.65 18.46
CA ASP A 96 9.44 -6.31 17.88
C ASP A 96 9.32 -6.07 16.37
N LEU A 97 8.58 -6.91 15.66
CA LEU A 97 8.33 -6.76 14.23
C LEU A 97 7.51 -5.51 13.92
N LEU A 98 6.53 -5.18 14.77
CA LEU A 98 5.78 -3.92 14.64
C LEU A 98 6.69 -2.70 14.88
N THR A 99 7.60 -2.82 15.84
CA THR A 99 8.55 -1.74 16.17
C THR A 99 9.53 -1.50 15.03
N SER A 100 10.04 -2.55 14.37
CA SER A 100 10.88 -2.38 13.19
C SER A 100 10.12 -1.75 12.03
N TYR A 101 8.86 -2.11 11.81
CA TYR A 101 8.03 -1.43 10.81
C TYR A 101 7.91 0.07 11.09
N PHE A 102 7.75 0.46 12.35
CA PHE A 102 7.65 1.87 12.72
C PHE A 102 8.98 2.62 12.53
N ALA A 103 10.11 1.95 12.76
CA ALA A 103 11.43 2.53 12.55
C ALA A 103 11.75 2.72 11.06
N ASP A 104 11.37 1.77 10.22
CA ASP A 104 11.68 1.75 8.79
C ASP A 104 10.63 2.49 7.93
N PHE A 105 9.56 3.00 8.54
CA PHE A 105 8.48 3.65 7.82
C PHE A 105 8.83 5.08 7.44
N GLU A 106 8.93 5.33 6.13
CA GLU A 106 9.05 6.67 5.56
C GLU A 106 7.65 7.16 5.18
N GLU A 107 7.06 8.05 5.99
CA GLU A 107 5.73 8.60 5.75
C GLU A 107 5.63 9.23 4.35
N PRO A 108 4.61 8.86 3.54
CA PRO A 108 4.35 9.53 2.28
C PRO A 108 4.11 11.02 2.51
N ASN A 109 4.86 11.86 1.80
CA ASN A 109 4.75 13.31 1.90
C ASN A 109 5.05 13.94 0.53
N GLY A 110 4.04 14.52 -0.11
CA GLY A 110 4.19 15.19 -1.40
C GLY A 110 4.42 14.22 -2.57
N GLU A 111 3.93 12.99 -2.43
CA GLU A 111 4.11 11.87 -3.35
C GLU A 111 2.90 11.61 -4.28
N GLY A 112 1.84 12.41 -4.11
CA GLY A 112 0.53 12.22 -4.72
C GLY A 112 -0.36 11.26 -3.92
N GLU A 113 -0.13 11.18 -2.60
CA GLU A 113 -0.91 10.39 -1.66
C GLU A 113 -2.29 11.01 -1.38
N GLU A 114 -3.30 10.15 -1.33
CA GLU A 114 -4.61 10.46 -0.77
C GLU A 114 -4.68 9.81 0.61
N VAL A 115 -4.68 10.66 1.65
CA VAL A 115 -4.69 10.22 3.05
C VAL A 115 -6.09 9.78 3.45
N LEU A 116 -6.21 8.55 3.93
CA LEU A 116 -7.43 7.98 4.48
C LEU A 116 -7.25 7.79 5.99
N THR A 117 -7.96 8.58 6.78
CA THR A 117 -7.99 8.43 8.25
C THR A 117 -9.15 7.57 8.67
N SER A 118 -8.94 6.62 9.58
CA SER A 118 -10.08 5.95 10.25
C SER A 118 -10.79 7.00 11.12
N PRO A 119 -12.13 7.15 11.04
CA PRO A 119 -12.83 7.90 12.06
C PRO A 119 -12.60 7.20 13.41
N LEU A 120 -12.28 7.98 14.44
CA LEU A 120 -12.34 7.51 15.82
C LEU A 120 -13.79 7.08 16.08
N ARG A 121 -14.04 5.80 16.38
CA ARG A 121 -15.33 5.45 16.99
C ARG A 121 -15.32 6.08 18.39
N PRO A 122 -16.26 6.96 18.74
CA PRO A 122 -16.38 7.41 20.12
C PRO A 122 -16.62 6.18 21.00
N SER A 123 -15.85 6.07 22.08
CA SER A 123 -16.08 5.08 23.13
C SER A 123 -17.50 5.25 23.66
N SER A 124 -18.32 4.21 23.48
CA SER A 124 -19.62 4.07 24.13
C SER A 124 -19.46 3.78 25.61
#